data_AF-A0A2D7NEE8-F1
#
_entry.id   AF-A0A2D7NEE8-F1
#
_cell.length_a   1.000
_cell.length_b   1.000
_cell.length_c   1.000
_cell.angle_alpha   90.00
_cell.angle_beta   90.00
_cell.angle_gamma   90.00
#
_symmetry.space_group_name_H-M   'P 1'
#
loop_
_entity.id
_entity.type
_entity.pdbx_description
1 polymer ?
#
loop_
_entity_poly.entity_id
_entity_poly.type
_entity_poly.pdbx_seq_one_letter_code
_entity_poly.pdbx_strand_id
1 'polypeptide(L)' 'MKKFYSFIHGIIIFLLTIIIYSCDSIQYEEDIIIPFAIGDSLFFSLQDINAISSTYGNLIGPQNYNGKVVLIYFTSNET' A
#
# COMPACT_ATOMS: atom_id res chain seq x y z
N MET A 1 1.20 43.76 30.17
CA MET A 1 1.68 43.55 28.79
C MET A 1 2.95 42.68 28.70
N LYS A 2 4.04 42.93 29.44
CA LYS A 2 5.29 42.12 29.38
C LYS A 2 5.11 40.60 29.61
N LYS A 3 4.23 40.19 30.53
CA LYS A 3 3.95 38.76 30.79
C LYS A 3 3.27 38.05 29.61
N PHE A 4 2.50 38.77 28.81
CA PHE A 4 1.80 38.22 27.65
C PHE A 4 2.78 37.94 26.49
N TYR A 5 3.74 38.84 26.26
CA TYR A 5 4.81 38.62 25.27
C TYR A 5 5.72 37.44 25.64
N SER A 6 6.01 37.25 26.94
CA SER A 6 6.79 36.10 27.42
C SER A 6 6.05 34.78 27.19
N PHE A 7 4.73 34.76 27.35
CA PHE A 7 3.91 33.58 27.11
C PHE A 7 3.85 33.23 25.62
N ILE A 8 3.70 34.23 24.74
CA ILE A 8 3.72 34.04 23.28
C ILE A 8 5.07 33.52 22.81
N HIS A 9 6.19 34.04 23.34
CA HIS A 9 7.53 33.53 23.00
C HIS A 9 7.70 32.06 23.40
N GLY A 10 7.17 31.64 24.55
CA GLY A 10 7.18 30.24 24.98
C GLY A 10 6.41 29.33 24.02
N ILE A 11 5.24 29.77 23.55
CA ILE A 11 4.43 29.01 22.57
C ILE A 11 5.13 28.88 21.23
N ILE A 12 5.77 29.96 20.74
CA ILE A 12 6.48 29.95 19.46
C ILE A 12 7.66 28.97 19.50
N ILE A 13 8.44 28.96 20.58
CA ILE A 13 9.56 28.03 20.76
C ILE A 13 9.05 26.58 20.80
N PHE A 14 7.96 26.33 21.54
CA PHE A 14 7.33 25.02 21.62
C PHE A 14 6.85 24.52 20.24
N LEU A 15 6.17 25.36 19.47
CA LEU A 15 5.73 25.03 18.10
C LEU A 15 6.91 24.76 17.16
N LEU A 16 7.99 25.54 17.25
CA LEU A 16 9.21 25.31 16.48
C LEU A 16 9.84 23.94 16.79
N THR A 17 9.87 23.53 18.07
CA THR A 17 10.39 22.20 18.42
C THR A 17 9.54 21.07 17.84
N ILE A 18 8.21 21.19 17.83
CA ILE A 18 7.32 20.19 17.23
C ILE A 18 7.57 20.06 15.72
N ILE A 19 7.73 21.18 15.01
CA ILE A 19 7.95 21.18 13.55
C ILE A 19 9.28 20.51 13.19
N ILE A 20 10.35 20.81 13.94
CA ILE A 20 11.68 20.20 13.71
C ILE A 20 11.64 18.69 13.96
N TYR A 21 11.00 18.24 15.05
CA TYR A 21 10.88 16.80 15.35
C TYR A 21 9.92 16.04 14.43
N SER A 22 8.98 16.73 13.78
CA SER A 22 8.04 16.08 12.84
C SER A 22 8.61 15.95 11.42
N CYS A 23 9.79 16.52 11.16
CA CYS A 23 10.42 16.56 9.84
C CYS A 23 11.36 15.38 9.56
N ASP A 24 11.29 14.29 10.35
CA ASP A 24 12.14 13.10 10.21
C ASP A 24 11.45 11.91 9.50
N SER A 25 10.37 12.14 8.74
CA SER A 25 9.66 11.04 8.07
C SER A 25 9.26 11.27 6.62
N ILE A 26 9.91 12.20 5.91
CA ILE A 26 9.92 12.13 4.44
C ILE A 26 11.05 11.18 4.05
N GLN A 27 10.85 9.89 4.33
CA GLN A 27 11.61 8.85 3.65
C GLN A 27 11.22 8.96 2.18
N TYR A 28 12.19 9.34 1.36
CA TYR A 28 12.13 9.09 -0.07
C TYR A 28 11.88 7.58 -0.20
N GLU A 29 10.71 7.21 -0.72
CA GLU A 29 10.49 5.87 -1.26
C GLU A 29 11.48 5.75 -2.42
N GLU A 30 12.70 5.30 -2.12
CA GLU A 30 13.46 4.54 -3.09
C GLU A 30 12.52 3.44 -3.56
N ASP A 31 12.45 3.22 -4.87
CA ASP A 31 11.79 2.06 -5.46
C ASP A 31 12.48 0.80 -4.91
N ILE A 32 12.12 0.42 -3.69
CA ILE A 32 12.48 -0.86 -3.09
C ILE A 32 11.75 -1.84 -3.99
N ILE A 33 12.51 -2.46 -4.89
CA ILE A 33 12.08 -3.69 -5.54
C ILE A 33 11.96 -4.69 -4.40
N ILE A 34 10.79 -4.75 -3.75
CA ILE A 34 10.47 -5.75 -2.76
C ILE A 34 10.47 -7.06 -3.54
N PRO A 35 11.43 -7.98 -3.35
CA PRO A 35 11.32 -9.29 -3.94
C PRO A 35 10.00 -9.85 -3.44
N PHE A 36 9.07 -10.09 -4.37
CA PHE A 36 7.75 -10.63 -4.09
C PHE A 36 7.92 -11.88 -3.21
N ALA A 37 7.64 -11.75 -1.92
CA ALA A 37 7.60 -12.87 -1.02
C ALA A 37 6.39 -13.71 -1.45
N ILE A 38 6.64 -14.72 -2.28
CA ILE A 38 5.63 -15.71 -2.68
C ILE A 38 5.12 -16.35 -1.38
N GLY A 39 4.01 -15.85 -0.85
CA GLY A 39 3.49 -16.32 0.43
C GLY A 39 2.33 -15.50 0.95
N ASP A 40 2.49 -14.17 1.06
CA ASP A 40 1.56 -13.39 1.87
C ASP A 40 0.66 -12.50 1.02
N SER A 41 -0.38 -13.16 0.48
CA SER A 41 -1.70 -12.60 0.16
C SER A 41 -1.90 -11.83 -1.17
N LEU A 42 -1.73 -12.50 -2.31
CA LEU A 42 -2.58 -12.11 -3.46
C LEU A 42 -4.01 -12.56 -3.18
N PHE A 43 -4.84 -11.60 -2.78
CA PHE A 43 -6.25 -11.81 -2.51
C PHE A 43 -7.09 -10.99 -3.48
N PHE A 44 -7.45 -11.60 -4.60
CA PHE A 44 -8.36 -11.03 -5.58
C PHE A 44 -9.18 -12.16 -6.20
N SER A 45 -10.33 -11.82 -6.77
CA SER A 45 -11.12 -12.78 -7.54
C SER A 45 -11.53 -12.12 -8.85
N LEU A 46 -11.38 -12.84 -9.95
CA LEU A 46 -11.86 -12.45 -11.27
C LEU A 46 -12.96 -13.40 -11.71
N GLN A 47 -13.89 -12.91 -12.52
CA GLN A 47 -14.89 -13.79 -13.11
C GLN A 47 -14.25 -14.68 -14.17
N ASP A 48 -14.51 -15.98 -14.10
CA ASP A 48 -14.12 -16.91 -15.15
C ASP A 48 -14.98 -16.70 -16.39
N ILE A 49 -14.37 -16.13 -17.43
CA ILE A 49 -15.00 -15.87 -18.73
C ILE A 49 -14.86 -17.04 -19.72
N ASN A 50 -14.17 -18.12 -19.34
CA ASN A 50 -13.93 -19.25 -20.23
C ASN A 50 -15.14 -20.20 -20.26
N ALA A 51 -15.92 -20.19 -21.34
CA ALA A 51 -17.19 -20.93 -21.46
C ALA A 51 -17.09 -22.46 -21.33
N ILE A 52 -15.91 -23.04 -21.55
CA ILE A 52 -15.68 -24.49 -21.42
C ILE A 52 -15.16 -24.89 -20.03
N SER A 53 -14.88 -23.92 -19.16
CA SER A 53 -14.38 -24.16 -17.81
C SER A 53 -15.46 -24.74 -16.91
N SER A 54 -15.09 -25.66 -16.01
CA SER A 54 -15.99 -26.15 -14.95
C SER A 54 -16.39 -25.07 -13.95
N THR A 55 -15.70 -23.92 -13.96
CA THR A 55 -15.95 -22.79 -13.07
C THR A 55 -16.50 -21.57 -13.81
N TYR A 56 -16.97 -21.73 -15.06
CA TYR A 56 -17.51 -20.63 -15.86
C TYR A 56 -18.53 -19.78 -15.09
N GLY A 57 -18.36 -18.46 -15.15
CA GLY A 57 -19.23 -17.49 -14.49
C GLY A 57 -18.95 -17.28 -13.00
N ASN A 58 -18.18 -18.16 -12.35
CA ASN A 58 -17.81 -18.02 -10.94
C ASN A 58 -16.65 -17.04 -10.75
N LEU A 59 -16.55 -16.50 -9.55
CA LEU A 59 -15.38 -15.73 -9.10
C LEU A 59 -14.27 -16.68 -8.66
N ILE A 60 -13.13 -16.63 -9.34
CA ILE A 60 -11.96 -17.48 -9.10
C ILE A 60 -10.76 -16.57 -8.82
N GLY A 61 -9.97 -16.93 -7.81
CA GLY A 61 -8.77 -16.21 -7.41
C GLY A 61 -7.63 -17.13 -6.98
N PRO A 62 -6.45 -16.56 -6.67
CA PRO A 62 -5.30 -17.34 -6.21
C PRO A 62 -5.58 -18.17 -4.96
N GLN A 63 -6.47 -17.70 -4.08
CA GLN A 63 -6.91 -18.41 -2.88
C GLN A 63 -7.58 -19.77 -3.16
N ASN A 64 -8.13 -19.97 -4.36
CA ASN A 64 -8.74 -21.24 -4.77
C ASN A 64 -7.70 -22.34 -5.09
N TYR A 65 -6.40 -21.98 -5.16
CA TYR A 65 -5.31 -22.87 -5.55
C TYR A 65 -4.26 -23.04 -4.43
N ASN A 66 -4.68 -22.96 -3.17
CA ASN A 66 -3.80 -23.12 -2.02
C ASN A 66 -2.98 -24.43 -2.10
N GLY A 67 -1.69 -24.36 -1.78
CA GLY A 67 -0.75 -25.49 -1.87
C GLY A 67 -0.30 -25.85 -3.29
N LYS A 68 -0.63 -25.03 -4.31
CA LYS A 68 -0.16 -25.22 -5.69
C LYS A 68 0.74 -24.07 -6.12
N VAL A 69 1.60 -24.35 -7.11
CA VAL A 69 2.32 -23.30 -7.85
C VAL A 69 1.37 -22.71 -8.89
N VAL A 70 1.15 -21.40 -8.85
CA VAL A 70 0.21 -20.68 -9.73
C VAL A 70 0.99 -19.65 -10.56
N LEU A 71 0.87 -19.72 -11.88
CA LEU A 71 1.37 -18.69 -12.80
C LEU A 71 0.24 -17.71 -13.11
N ILE A 72 0.47 -16.42 -12.82
CA ILE A 72 -0.49 -15.34 -13.09
C ILE A 72 0.17 -14.37 -14.08
N TYR A 73 -0.54 -14.04 -15.16
CA TYR A 73 -0.10 -13.04 -16.13
C TYR A 73 -1.28 -12.15 -16.51
N PHE A 74 -1.04 -10.85 -16.61
CA PHE A 74 -2.02 -9.88 -17.06
C PHE A 74 -1.75 -9.55 -18.51
N THR A 75 -2.70 -9.83 -19.39
CA THR A 75 -2.60 -9.46 -20.81
C THR A 75 -3.18 -8.06 -21.00
N SER A 76 -2.45 -7.17 -21.64
CA SER A 76 -3.05 -6.01 -22.30
C SER A 76 -3.48 -6.41 -23.70
N ASN A 77 -4.68 -6.00 -24.10
CA ASN A 77 -5.02 -5.93 -25.52
C ASN A 77 -4.83 -4.47 -25.88
N GLU A 78 -3.68 -4.12 -26.45
CA GLU A 78 -3.46 -2.76 -26.94
C GLU A 78 -4.41 -2.53 -28.12
N THR A 79 -5.36 -1.61 -27.94
CA THR A 79 -6.19 -1.06 -29.02
C THR A 79 -5.51 0.10 -29.71
#